data_AF-A0A1V0HTG7-F1
#
_entry.id   AF-A0A1V0HTG7-F1
#
_cell.length_a   1.000
_cell.length_b   1.000
_cell.length_c   1.000
_cell.angle_alpha   90.00
_cell.angle_beta   90.00
_cell.angle_gamma   90.00
#
_symmetry.space_group_name_H-M   'P 1'
#
loop_
_entity.id
_entity.type
_entity.pdbx_description
1 polymer ?
#
loop_
_entity_poly.entity_id
_entity_poly.type
_entity_poly.pdbx_seq_one_letter_code
_entity_poly.pdbx_strand_id
1 'polypeptide(L)' 'MKKLALAAAFAATASTAFAGGYSKPVIEPEVIVQDTSSSAQGVLVPLLALILVAAVASN' A
#
# COMPACT_ATOMS: atom_id res chain seq x y z
N MET A 1 -4.88 4.42 42.38
CA MET A 1 -3.94 5.46 41.93
C MET A 1 -3.19 5.12 40.63
N LYS A 2 -2.76 3.86 40.39
CA LYS A 2 -2.07 3.49 39.13
C LYS A 2 -2.97 3.46 37.88
N LYS A 3 -4.28 3.24 38.06
CA LYS A 3 -5.27 3.13 36.98
C LYS A 3 -5.57 4.47 36.29
N LEU A 4 -5.52 5.58 37.04
CA LEU A 4 -5.75 6.92 36.49
C LEU A 4 -4.53 7.42 35.68
N ALA A 5 -3.32 7.10 36.13
CA ALA A 5 -2.11 7.43 35.38
C ALA A 5 -2.08 6.75 34.00
N LEU A 6 -2.51 5.48 33.93
CA LEU A 6 -2.59 4.77 32.66
C LEU A 6 -3.71 5.31 31.75
N ALA A 7 -4.87 5.64 32.33
CA ALA A 7 -5.97 6.25 31.59
C ALA A 7 -5.59 7.63 31.03
N ALA A 8 -4.87 8.45 31.79
CA ALA A 8 -4.38 9.76 31.36
C ALA A 8 -3.33 9.64 30.25
N ALA A 9 -2.40 8.68 30.36
CA ALA A 9 -1.42 8.40 29.32
C ALA A 9 -2.09 7.98 28.00
N PHE A 10 -3.08 7.09 28.08
CA PHE A 10 -3.83 6.64 26.90
C PHE A 10 -4.64 7.77 26.25
N ALA A 11 -5.35 8.57 27.06
CA ALA A 11 -6.12 9.73 26.57
C ALA A 11 -5.22 10.79 25.92
N ALA A 12 -4.03 11.04 26.47
CA ALA A 12 -3.06 11.96 25.89
C ALA A 12 -2.56 11.48 24.52
N THR A 13 -2.27 10.18 24.36
CA THR A 13 -1.86 9.62 23.05
C THR A 13 -2.98 9.56 22.01
N ALA A 14 -4.24 9.46 22.44
CA ALA A 14 -5.38 9.41 21.53
C ALA A 14 -5.73 10.77 20.90
N SER A 15 -5.25 11.88 21.47
CA SER A 15 -5.54 13.24 20.99
C SER A 15 -5.07 13.51 19.55
N THR A 16 -4.11 12.73 19.02
CA THR A 16 -3.61 12.87 17.64
C THR A 16 -4.38 12.06 16.61
N ALA A 17 -5.38 11.25 17.02
CA ALA A 17 -6.20 10.44 16.12
C ALA A 17 -7.38 11.21 15.49
N PHE A 18 -7.56 12.49 15.83
CA PHE A 18 -8.53 13.35 15.17
C PHE A 18 -8.05 13.68 13.76
N ALA A 19 -8.56 12.94 12.78
CA ALA A 19 -8.45 13.27 11.37
C ALA A 19 -9.07 14.67 11.16
N GLY A 20 -8.20 15.65 10.93
CA GLY A 20 -8.61 17.02 10.62
C GLY A 20 -9.65 17.04 9.50
N GLY A 21 -10.61 17.97 9.59
CA GLY A 21 -11.77 18.04 8.72
C GLY A 21 -11.41 17.91 7.23
N TYR A 22 -12.25 17.17 6.51
CA TYR A 22 -12.10 16.92 5.07
C TYR A 22 -12.13 18.24 4.30
N SER A 23 -10.94 18.81 4.04
CA SER A 23 -10.79 19.90 3.09
C SER A 23 -10.70 19.29 1.71
N LYS A 24 -11.71 19.56 0.88
CA LYS A 24 -11.82 19.04 -0.48
C LYS A 24 -10.59 19.52 -1.28
N PRO A 25 -9.65 18.65 -1.66
CA PRO A 25 -8.47 19.06 -2.40
C PRO A 25 -8.92 19.57 -3.76
N VAL A 26 -8.49 20.79 -4.13
CA VAL A 26 -8.68 21.30 -5.50
C VAL A 26 -7.68 20.55 -6.37
N ILE A 27 -8.14 19.46 -6.97
CA ILE A 27 -7.36 18.67 -7.94
C ILE A 27 -7.57 19.33 -9.30
N GLU A 28 -6.55 20.00 -9.82
CA GLU A 28 -6.50 20.33 -11.24
C GLU A 28 -6.55 19.01 -12.02
N PRO A 29 -7.29 18.92 -13.14
CA PRO A 29 -7.32 17.71 -13.94
C PRO A 29 -5.92 17.47 -14.50
N GLU A 30 -5.13 16.68 -13.78
CA GLU A 30 -3.90 16.10 -14.27
C GLU A 30 -4.24 15.40 -15.59
N VAL A 31 -3.51 15.73 -16.65
CA VAL A 31 -3.58 15.00 -17.91
C VAL A 31 -3.17 13.59 -17.55
N ILE A 32 -4.15 12.72 -17.36
CA ILE A 32 -3.94 11.30 -17.04
C ILE A 32 -3.25 10.73 -18.26
N VAL A 33 -1.92 10.77 -18.28
CA VAL A 33 -1.12 9.92 -19.14
C VAL A 33 -1.55 8.53 -18.71
N GLN A 34 -2.30 7.85 -19.58
CA GLN A 34 -2.72 6.49 -19.38
C GLN A 34 -1.49 5.59 -19.49
N ASP A 35 -0.63 5.64 -18.47
CA ASP A 35 0.41 4.66 -18.21
C ASP A 35 -0.29 3.39 -17.71
N THR A 36 -1.11 2.81 -18.58
CA THR A 36 -1.85 1.58 -18.33
C THR A 36 -0.85 0.43 -18.48
N SER A 37 -0.03 0.22 -17.45
CA SER A 37 0.80 -0.97 -17.38
C SER A 37 -0.11 -2.16 -17.06
N SER A 38 -0.13 -3.17 -17.93
CA SER A 38 -0.88 -4.40 -17.69
C SER A 38 -0.43 -5.05 -16.38
N SER A 39 -1.36 -5.44 -15.51
CA SER A 39 -1.04 -6.14 -14.26
C SER A 39 -0.33 -7.49 -14.49
N ALA A 40 -0.40 -8.03 -15.72
CA ALA A 40 0.27 -9.26 -16.12
C ALA A 40 1.73 -9.05 -16.56
N GLN A 41 2.21 -7.81 -16.74
CA GLN A 41 3.55 -7.55 -17.28
C GLN A 41 4.66 -8.10 -16.36
N GLY A 42 4.44 -8.09 -15.04
CA GLY A 42 5.39 -8.65 -14.06
C GLY A 42 5.41 -10.19 -13.99
N VAL A 43 4.43 -10.87 -14.59
CA VAL A 43 4.27 -12.33 -14.49
C VAL A 43 5.00 -13.08 -15.62
N LEU A 44 5.30 -12.41 -16.74
CA LEU A 44 5.99 -13.04 -17.88
C LEU A 44 7.40 -13.52 -17.53
N VAL A 45 8.17 -12.72 -16.79
CA VAL A 45 9.54 -13.07 -16.36
C VAL A 45 9.56 -14.34 -15.49
N PRO A 46 8.77 -14.45 -14.40
CA PRO A 46 8.77 -15.66 -13.59
C PRO A 46 8.20 -16.88 -14.31
N LEU A 47 7.22 -16.72 -15.22
CA LEU A 47 6.72 -17.82 -16.04
C LEU A 47 7.79 -18.39 -16.97
N LEU A 48 8.53 -17.52 -17.66
CA LEU A 48 9.63 -17.94 -18.53
C LEU A 48 10.74 -18.63 -17.73
N ALA A 49 11.07 -18.11 -16.55
CA ALA A 49 12.02 -18.76 -15.65
C ALA A 49 11.57 -20.18 -15.24
N LEU A 50 10.28 -20.35 -14.90
CA LEU A 50 9.71 -21.65 -14.56
C LEU A 50 9.78 -22.65 -15.73
N ILE A 51 9.47 -22.20 -16.95
CA ILE A 51 9.54 -23.02 -18.16
C ILE A 51 10.98 -23.49 -18.42
N LEU A 52 11.97 -22.60 -18.27
CA LEU A 52 13.38 -22.94 -18.44
C LEU A 52 13.85 -23.95 -17.40
N VAL A 53 13.49 -23.77 -16.13
CA VAL A 53 13.81 -24.74 -15.06
C VAL A 53 13.17 -26.10 -15.35
N ALA A 54 11.91 -26.13 -15.76
CA ALA A 54 11.22 -27.37 -16.11
C ALA A 54 11.86 -28.08 -17.31
N ALA A 55 12.28 -27.33 -18.33
CA ALA A 55 12.96 -27.87 -19.51
C ALA A 55 14.30 -28.53 -19.15
N VAL A 56 15.09 -27.90 -18.27
CA VAL A 56 16.36 -28.47 -17.78
C VAL A 56 16.12 -29.69 -16.89
N ALA A 57 15.09 -29.68 -16.04
CA ALA A 57 14.75 -30.79 -15.16
C ALA A 57 14.16 -32.01 -15.89
N SER A 58 13.69 -31.84 -17.14
CA SER A 58 13.05 -32.89 -17.94
C SER A 58 14.00 -33.56 -18.95
N ASN A 59 15.29 -33.21 -18.93
CA ASN A 59 16.36 -33.83 -19.74
C ASN A 59 17.20 -34.78 -18.89
#